data_AF-A0A967D898-F1
#
_entry.id   AF-A0A967D898-F1
#
_cell.length_a   1.000
_cell.length_b   1.000
_cell.length_c   1.000
_cell.angle_alpha   90.00
_cell.angle_beta   90.00
_cell.angle_gamma   90.00
#
_symmetry.space_group_name_H-M   'P 1'
#
loop_
_entity.id
_entity.type
_entity.pdbx_description
1 polymer ?
#
loop_
_entity_poly.entity_id
_entity_poly.type
_entity_poly.pdbx_seq_one_letter_code
_entity_poly.pdbx_strand_id
1 'polypeptide(L)' 'MSAPILDATSFWGLLTARHESSPDHPLLIDDAGRSLTVAEFVTEVEQVAAGFHALGIG' A
#
# COMPACT_ATOMS: atom_id res chain seq x y z
N MET A 1 -4.40 -7.00 18.12
CA MET A 1 -5.04 -5.94 17.33
C MET A 1 -4.04 -4.81 17.18
N SER A 2 -3.75 -4.35 15.96
CA SER A 2 -2.85 -3.20 15.76
C SER A 2 -3.52 -1.92 16.24
N ALA A 3 -2.73 -0.98 16.77
CA ALA A 3 -3.22 0.33 17.17
C ALA A 3 -3.82 1.09 15.96
N PRO A 4 -4.84 1.95 16.17
CA PRO A 4 -5.38 2.78 15.11
C PRO A 4 -4.33 3.82 14.65
N ILE A 5 -4.28 4.08 13.34
CA ILE A 5 -3.46 5.13 12.74
C ILE A 5 -4.33 6.38 12.65
N LEU A 6 -4.03 7.40 13.46
CA LEU A 6 -4.85 8.62 13.57
C LEU A 6 -4.18 9.87 13.00
N ASP A 7 -2.85 9.85 12.86
CA ASP A 7 -2.06 11.04 12.51
C ASP A 7 -1.73 11.13 11.01
N ALA A 8 -2.19 10.18 10.20
CA ALA A 8 -1.97 10.20 8.76
C ALA A 8 -2.80 11.31 8.09
N THR A 9 -2.14 12.15 7.29
CA THR A 9 -2.75 13.30 6.61
C THR A 9 -3.12 13.03 5.15
N SER A 10 -2.84 11.82 4.66
CA SER A 10 -3.17 11.39 3.31
C SER A 10 -3.45 9.89 3.26
N PHE A 11 -4.10 9.44 2.19
CA PHE A 11 -4.30 8.02 1.96
C PHE A 11 -2.98 7.26 1.83
N TRP A 12 -1.98 7.85 1.17
CA TRP A 12 -0.63 7.27 1.12
C TRP A 12 0.00 7.17 2.51
N GLY A 13 -0.14 8.20 3.35
CA GLY A 13 0.33 8.17 4.73
C GLY A 13 -0.30 7.07 5.57
N LEU A 14 -1.59 6.75 5.35
CA LEU A 14 -2.25 5.61 5.99
C LEU A 14 -1.62 4.28 5.56
N LEU A 15 -1.31 4.12 4.26
CA LEU A 15 -0.67 2.92 3.72
C LEU A 15 0.77 2.77 4.24
N THR A 16 1.57 3.83 4.26
CA THR A 16 2.94 3.80 4.77
C THR A 16 2.98 3.46 6.26
N ALA A 17 2.13 4.09 7.08
CA ALA A 17 2.04 3.75 8.51
C ALA A 17 1.56 2.30 8.73
N ARG A 18 0.64 1.80 7.89
CA ARG A 18 0.20 0.41 7.94
C ARG A 18 1.34 -0.53 7.56
N HIS A 19 2.11 -0.21 6.51
CA HIS A 19 3.27 -0.97 6.06
C HIS A 19 4.31 -1.14 7.16
N GLU A 20 4.63 -0.07 7.88
CA GLU A 20 5.56 -0.13 9.02
C GLU A 20 5.02 -0.98 10.18
N SER A 21 3.72 -0.86 10.48
CA SER A 21 3.12 -1.52 11.64
C SER A 21 2.80 -3.01 11.44
N SER A 22 2.49 -3.43 10.21
CA SER A 22 2.01 -4.78 9.90
C SER A 22 2.18 -5.09 8.41
N PRO A 23 3.43 -5.27 7.93
CA PRO A 23 3.74 -5.44 6.51
C PRO A 23 3.13 -6.72 5.92
N ASP A 24 3.13 -7.80 6.68
CA ASP A 24 2.66 -9.13 6.23
C ASP A 24 1.12 -9.29 6.27
N HIS A 25 0.38 -8.25 6.67
CA HIS A 25 -1.07 -8.33 6.73
C HIS A 25 -1.66 -8.42 5.31
N PRO A 26 -2.56 -9.38 5.01
CA PRO A 26 -3.25 -9.40 3.72
C PRO A 26 -4.09 -8.13 3.51
N LEU A 27 -3.91 -7.45 2.38
CA LEU A 27 -4.57 -6.19 2.07
C LEU A 27 -5.54 -6.31 0.88
N LEU A 28 -5.13 -7.04 -0.15
CA LEU A 28 -5.92 -7.24 -1.37
C LEU A 28 -6.06 -8.74 -1.62
N ILE A 29 -7.27 -9.19 -1.92
CA ILE A 29 -7.58 -10.57 -2.29
C ILE A 29 -8.54 -10.51 -3.47
N ASP A 30 -8.36 -11.39 -4.46
CA ASP A 30 -9.28 -11.52 -5.59
C ASP A 30 -10.01 -12.87 -5.62
N ASP A 31 -10.92 -13.03 -6.60
CA ASP A 31 -11.75 -14.20 -6.81
C ASP A 31 -10.98 -15.43 -7.33
N ALA A 32 -9.79 -15.22 -7.88
CA ALA A 32 -8.85 -16.28 -8.25
C ALA A 32 -8.01 -16.79 -7.06
N GLY A 33 -8.18 -16.20 -5.87
CA GLY A 33 -7.45 -16.56 -4.66
C GLY A 33 -6.03 -16.00 -4.61
N ARG A 34 -5.68 -15.02 -5.46
CA ARG A 34 -4.43 -14.28 -5.32
C ARG A 34 -4.59 -13.27 -4.20
N SER A 35 -3.49 -12.99 -3.50
CA SER A 35 -3.46 -11.99 -2.44
C SER A 35 -2.18 -11.18 -2.48
N LEU A 36 -2.27 -9.93 -2.04
CA LEU A 36 -1.11 -9.11 -1.70
C LEU A 36 -1.16 -8.76 -0.22
N THR A 37 -0.01 -8.86 0.43
CA THR A 37 0.24 -8.22 1.73
C THR A 37 0.32 -6.71 1.57
N VAL A 38 0.31 -5.97 2.68
CA VAL A 38 0.52 -4.52 2.67
C VAL A 38 1.85 -4.15 2.02
N ALA A 39 2.93 -4.88 2.34
CA ALA A 39 4.26 -4.61 1.78
C ALA A 39 4.33 -4.84 0.27
N GLU A 40 3.75 -5.93 -0.21
CA GLU A 40 3.67 -6.22 -1.64
C GLU A 40 2.85 -5.15 -2.36
N PHE A 41 1.69 -4.77 -1.82
CA PHE A 41 0.86 -3.72 -2.42
C PHE A 41 1.58 -2.36 -2.51
N VAL A 42 2.27 -1.94 -1.46
CA VAL A 42 3.06 -0.69 -1.47
C VAL A 42 4.14 -0.74 -2.54
N THR A 43 4.86 -1.85 -2.65
CA THR A 43 5.88 -2.05 -3.69
C THR A 43 5.29 -1.90 -5.09
N GLU A 44 4.18 -2.58 -5.38
CA GLU A 44 3.53 -2.52 -6.68
C GLU A 44 3.02 -1.11 -7.03
N VAL A 45 2.43 -0.41 -6.04
CA VAL A 45 1.94 0.97 -6.25
C VAL A 45 3.08 1.93 -6.54
N GLU A 46 4.23 1.80 -5.88
CA GLU A 46 5.41 2.63 -6.17
C GLU A 46 5.94 2.39 -7.60
N GLN A 47 5.97 1.14 -8.07
CA GLN A 47 6.35 0.83 -9.45
C GLN A 47 5.37 1.45 -10.46
N VAL A 48 4.07 1.36 -10.20
CA VAL A 48 3.04 1.99 -11.04
C VAL A 48 3.17 3.51 -11.05
N ALA A 49 3.38 4.12 -9.87
CA ALA A 49 3.57 5.56 -9.73
C ALA A 49 4.81 6.04 -10.49
N ALA A 50 5.93 5.31 -10.41
CA ALA A 50 7.13 5.59 -11.19
C ALA A 50 6.86 5.54 -12.71
N GLY A 51 6.05 4.57 -13.16
CA GLY A 51 5.62 4.48 -14.55
C GLY A 51 4.78 5.69 -14.99
N PHE A 52 3.80 6.12 -14.19
CA PHE A 52 3.03 7.32 -14.48
C PHE A 52 3.89 8.58 -14.50
N HIS A 53 4.82 8.71 -13.56
CA HIS A 53 5.77 9.81 -13.54
C HIS A 53 6.62 9.86 -14.82
N ALA A 54 7.11 8.72 -15.30
CA ALA A 54 7.86 8.62 -16.56
C ALA A 54 7.03 9.04 -17.79
N LEU A 55 5.70 8.96 -17.73
CA LEU A 55 4.78 9.47 -18.75
C LEU A 55 4.44 10.95 -18.60
N GLY A 56 5.01 11.64 -17.60
CA GLY A 56 4.74 13.05 -17.30
C GLY A 56 3.46 13.29 -16.49
N ILE A 57 2.95 12.27 -15.81
CA ILE A 57 1.79 12.38 -14.92
C ILE A 57 2.30 12.50 -13.47
N GLY A 58 2.01 13.61 -12.80
CA GLY A 58 2.43 13.89 -11.42
C GLY A 58 2.00 15.25 -10.94
#